data_AF-A0A2U9IPN9-F1
#
_entry.id   AF-A0A2U9IPN9-F1
#
_cell.length_a   1.000
_cell.length_b   1.000
_cell.length_c   1.000
_cell.angle_alpha   90.00
_cell.angle_beta   90.00
_cell.angle_gamma   90.00
#
_symmetry.space_group_name_H-M   'P 1'
#
loop_
_entity.id
_entity.type
_entity.pdbx_description
1 polymer ?
#
loop_
_entity_poly.entity_id
_entity_poly.type
_entity_poly.pdbx_seq_one_letter_code
_entity_poly.pdbx_strand_id
1 'polypeptide(L)'
;MIKDNCGCIIERKYASDFLARQIFRLSKIPKDYKKIGEIEIEGRRAELYYDKTSQELRYKSTECPLLIITLEALCETFANHKNLDLNSAINAINNIKGLTRNDFVNSVIKEVVRKIEENSLYS
;
A
#
# COMPACT_ATOMS: atom_id res chain seq x y z
N MET A 1 -9.46 10.16 3.27
CA MET A 1 -8.39 10.99 3.86
C MET A 1 -8.02 10.42 5.21
N ILE A 2 -6.76 10.05 5.40
CA ILE A 2 -6.26 9.48 6.65
C ILE A 2 -6.14 10.59 7.71
N LYS A 3 -6.58 10.29 8.93
CA LYS A 3 -6.47 11.20 10.06
C LYS A 3 -5.49 10.66 11.09
N ASP A 4 -4.80 11.54 11.80
CA ASP A 4 -4.02 11.15 12.97
C ASP A 4 -4.90 10.95 14.20
N ASN A 5 -4.26 10.63 15.34
CA ASN A 5 -4.95 10.38 16.61
C ASN A 5 -5.68 11.61 17.17
N CYS A 6 -5.37 12.83 16.72
CA CYS A 6 -6.11 14.04 17.11
C CYS A 6 -7.17 14.45 16.07
N GLY A 7 -7.30 13.70 14.96
CA GLY A 7 -8.31 13.91 13.92
C GLY A 7 -7.84 14.83 12.79
N CYS A 8 -6.58 15.26 12.78
CA CYS A 8 -5.99 16.09 11.73
C CYS A 8 -5.72 15.27 10.47
N ILE A 9 -5.96 15.86 9.30
CA ILE A 9 -5.66 15.24 8.01
C ILE A 9 -4.14 15.10 7.89
N ILE A 10 -3.67 13.88 7.66
CA ILE A 10 -2.26 13.62 7.39
C ILE A 10 -2.05 13.69 5.89
N GLU A 11 -1.16 14.57 5.45
CA GLU A 11 -0.62 14.56 4.08
C GLU A 11 0.80 14.01 4.11
N ARG A 12 1.02 12.86 3.46
CA ARG A 12 2.36 12.28 3.29
C ARG A 12 2.85 12.59 1.88
N LYS A 13 3.97 13.32 1.79
CA LYS A 13 4.48 13.86 0.52
C LYS A 13 5.88 13.40 0.21
N TYR A 14 6.70 13.18 1.23
CA TYR A 14 8.09 12.75 1.09
C TYR A 14 8.22 11.27 1.40
N ALA A 15 9.17 10.59 0.76
CA ALA A 15 9.47 9.18 1.03
C ALA A 15 9.71 8.90 2.53
N SER A 16 10.33 9.85 3.24
CA SER A 16 10.54 9.79 4.69
C SER A 16 9.24 9.71 5.49
N ASP A 17 8.17 10.33 5.03
CA ASP A 17 6.88 10.36 5.75
C ASP A 17 6.28 8.95 5.82
N PHE A 18 6.38 8.20 4.72
CA PHE A 18 5.92 6.82 4.63
C PHE A 18 6.76 5.86 5.48
N LEU A 19 8.06 6.12 5.62
CA LEU A 19 8.93 5.32 6.49
C LEU A 19 8.72 5.63 7.98
N ALA A 20 8.55 6.91 8.32
CA ALA A 20 8.37 7.37 9.68
C ALA A 20 7.01 6.94 10.26
N ARG A 21 5.97 6.87 9.41
CA ARG A 21 4.62 6.45 9.81
C ARG A 21 4.07 5.41 8.83
N GLN A 22 4.19 4.14 9.22
CA GLN A 22 3.70 2.98 8.47
C GLN A 22 2.28 2.63 8.94
N ILE A 23 1.30 3.36 8.41
CA ILE A 23 -0.11 3.35 8.89
C ILE A 23 -0.80 2.05 8.49
N PHE A 24 -0.44 1.49 7.33
CA PHE A 24 -1.09 0.30 6.77
C PHE A 24 -0.35 -1.00 7.07
N ARG A 25 0.80 -0.91 7.73
CA ARG A 25 1.56 -2.09 8.14
C ARG A 25 0.90 -2.83 9.29
N LEU A 26 0.83 -4.16 9.18
CA LEU A 26 0.34 -5.06 10.20
C LEU A 26 1.49 -5.76 10.92
N SER A 27 1.60 -5.52 12.24
CA SER A 27 2.45 -6.32 13.12
C SER A 27 1.80 -7.66 13.50
N LYS A 28 0.47 -7.66 13.60
CA LYS A 28 -0.38 -8.85 13.82
C LYS A 28 -1.61 -8.73 12.92
N ILE A 29 -2.09 -9.85 12.41
CA ILE A 29 -3.26 -9.91 11.52
C ILE A 29 -4.52 -9.89 12.40
N PRO A 30 -5.39 -8.86 12.34
CA PRO A 30 -6.64 -8.84 13.07
C PRO A 30 -7.64 -9.86 12.50
N LYS A 31 -8.66 -10.26 13.27
CA LYS A 31 -9.64 -11.28 12.86
C LYS A 31 -10.40 -10.94 11.58
N ASP A 32 -10.63 -9.65 11.34
CA ASP A 32 -11.47 -9.18 10.23
C ASP A 32 -10.68 -9.04 8.90
N TYR A 33 -9.36 -9.18 8.95
CA TYR A 33 -8.50 -9.09 7.78
C TYR A 33 -8.32 -10.46 7.13
N LYS A 34 -8.69 -10.55 5.85
CA LYS A 34 -8.43 -11.73 5.03
C LYS A 34 -7.18 -11.51 4.18
N LYS A 35 -6.28 -12.49 4.13
CA LYS A 35 -5.15 -12.47 3.18
C LYS A 35 -5.71 -12.56 1.77
N ILE A 36 -5.33 -11.62 0.91
CA ILE A 36 -5.76 -11.57 -0.51
C ILE A 36 -4.62 -11.96 -1.46
N GLY A 37 -3.38 -11.92 -0.99
CA GLY A 37 -2.25 -12.32 -1.81
C GLY A 37 -0.92 -12.24 -1.10
N GLU A 38 0.08 -12.77 -1.79
CA GLU A 38 1.49 -12.64 -1.45
C GLU A 38 2.24 -12.20 -2.71
N ILE A 39 3.26 -11.36 -2.51
CA ILE A 39 4.17 -10.88 -3.54
C ILE A 39 5.59 -11.19 -3.10
N GLU A 40 6.40 -11.69 -4.03
CA GLU A 40 7.85 -11.86 -3.83
C GLU A 40 8.57 -11.32 -5.06
N ILE A 41 9.39 -10.29 -4.86
CA ILE A 41 10.14 -9.62 -5.93
C ILE A 41 11.56 -9.43 -5.43
N GLU A 42 12.54 -9.99 -6.15
CA GLU A 42 13.96 -9.92 -5.78
C GLU A 42 14.24 -10.38 -4.32
N GLY A 43 13.54 -11.43 -3.87
CA GLY A 43 13.66 -11.96 -2.49
C GLY A 43 13.01 -11.09 -1.41
N ARG A 44 12.35 -9.98 -1.77
CA ARG A 44 11.58 -9.14 -0.84
C ARG A 44 10.12 -9.58 -0.89
N ARG A 45 9.58 -9.93 0.28
CA ARG A 45 8.23 -10.48 0.41
C ARG A 45 7.28 -9.48 1.02
N ALA A 46 6.04 -9.49 0.54
CA ALA A 46 4.92 -8.90 1.25
C ALA A 46 3.64 -9.72 1.11
N GLU A 47 2.84 -9.69 2.16
CA GLU A 47 1.50 -10.27 2.25
C GLU A 47 0.50 -9.12 2.25
N LEU A 48 -0.55 -9.23 1.44
CA LEU A 48 -1.63 -8.26 1.34
C LEU A 48 -2.87 -8.77 2.05
N TYR A 49 -3.53 -7.90 2.79
CA TYR A 49 -4.73 -8.19 3.57
C TYR A 49 -5.81 -7.16 3.30
N TYR A 50 -7.05 -7.62 3.26
CA TYR A 50 -8.21 -6.78 3.06
C TYR A 50 -9.24 -7.00 4.16
N ASP A 51 -9.78 -5.91 4.70
CA ASP A 51 -10.96 -5.91 5.56
C ASP A 51 -12.17 -5.40 4.77
N LYS A 52 -13.17 -6.25 4.61
CA LYS A 52 -14.41 -5.93 3.88
C LYS A 52 -15.25 -4.86 4.58
N THR A 53 -15.16 -4.75 5.91
CA THR A 53 -15.99 -3.85 6.71
C THR A 53 -15.48 -2.42 6.61
N SER A 54 -14.18 -2.22 6.81
CA SER A 54 -13.54 -0.90 6.68
C SER A 54 -13.15 -0.55 5.24
N GLN A 55 -13.19 -1.55 4.33
CA GLN A 55 -12.68 -1.44 2.96
C GLN A 55 -11.25 -0.91 2.94
N GLU A 56 -10.39 -1.52 3.78
CA GLU A 56 -8.99 -1.14 3.94
C GLU A 56 -8.07 -2.24 3.41
N LEU A 57 -7.11 -1.82 2.59
CA LEU A 57 -5.98 -2.64 2.19
C LEU A 57 -4.83 -2.41 3.19
N ARG A 58 -4.26 -3.49 3.70
CA ARG A 58 -3.12 -3.47 4.60
C ARG A 58 -2.09 -4.52 4.19
N TYR A 59 -0.88 -4.41 4.73
CA TYR A 59 0.20 -5.31 4.34
C TYR A 59 1.08 -5.73 5.51
N LYS A 60 1.84 -6.80 5.29
CA LYS A 60 3.01 -7.19 6.08
C LYS A 60 4.16 -7.43 5.12
N SER A 61 5.36 -6.93 5.40
CA SER A 61 6.50 -7.06 4.50
C SER A 61 7.83 -7.25 5.23
N THR A 62 8.86 -7.60 4.47
CA THR A 62 10.26 -7.44 4.90
C THR A 62 10.62 -5.97 5.10
N GLU A 63 11.72 -5.70 5.82
CA GLU A 63 12.17 -4.33 6.18
C GLU A 63 12.80 -3.54 5.02
N CYS A 64 12.41 -3.80 3.77
CA CYS A 64 12.93 -3.05 2.63
C CYS A 64 12.25 -1.68 2.53
N PRO A 65 12.99 -0.55 2.60
CA PRO A 65 12.39 0.78 2.58
C PRO A 65 11.58 1.06 1.32
N LEU A 66 12.09 0.67 0.14
CA LEU A 66 11.38 0.87 -1.14
C LEU A 66 10.05 0.11 -1.18
N LEU A 67 10.05 -1.12 -0.65
CA LEU A 67 8.83 -1.93 -0.58
C LEU A 67 7.81 -1.29 0.36
N ILE A 68 8.24 -0.87 1.54
CA ILE A 68 7.40 -0.21 2.54
C ILE A 68 6.78 1.08 1.98
N ILE A 69 7.59 1.98 1.42
CA ILE A 69 7.09 3.24 0.85
C ILE A 69 6.06 2.97 -0.24
N THR A 70 6.36 2.04 -1.14
CA THR A 70 5.46 1.69 -2.25
C THR A 70 4.14 1.12 -1.71
N LEU A 71 4.19 0.15 -0.79
CA LEU A 71 2.98 -0.46 -0.22
C LEU A 71 2.14 0.55 0.58
N GLU A 72 2.76 1.41 1.38
CA GLU A 72 2.04 2.45 2.13
C GLU A 72 1.29 3.42 1.20
N ALA A 73 1.94 3.85 0.12
CA ALA A 73 1.33 4.76 -0.84
C ALA A 73 0.18 4.12 -1.62
N LEU A 74 0.33 2.86 -2.01
CA LEU A 74 -0.74 2.11 -2.70
C LEU A 74 -1.93 1.84 -1.77
N CYS A 75 -1.67 1.44 -0.52
CA CYS A 75 -2.72 1.26 0.48
C CYS A 75 -3.43 2.58 0.81
N GLU A 76 -2.70 3.68 0.91
CA GLU A 76 -3.28 5.03 1.11
C GLU A 76 -4.19 5.42 -0.05
N THR A 77 -3.72 5.21 -1.29
CA THR A 77 -4.50 5.50 -2.50
C THR A 77 -5.78 4.69 -2.51
N PHE A 78 -5.68 3.38 -2.26
CA PHE A 78 -6.86 2.50 -2.16
C PHE A 78 -7.80 2.95 -1.04
N ALA A 79 -7.29 3.29 0.15
CA ALA A 79 -8.12 3.72 1.28
C ALA A 79 -8.88 5.02 0.98
N ASN A 80 -8.27 5.93 0.23
CA ASN A 80 -8.86 7.21 -0.17
C ASN A 80 -9.89 7.10 -1.30
N HIS A 81 -9.66 6.20 -2.26
CA HIS A 81 -10.47 6.12 -3.48
C HIS A 81 -11.36 4.87 -3.58
N LYS A 82 -11.17 3.89 -2.71
CA LYS A 82 -11.81 2.55 -2.74
C LYS A 82 -11.60 1.81 -4.06
N ASN A 83 -10.58 2.21 -4.80
CA ASN A 83 -10.14 1.62 -6.04
C ASN A 83 -8.64 1.87 -6.19
N LEU A 84 -7.95 0.97 -6.90
CA LEU A 84 -6.57 1.13 -7.31
C LEU A 84 -6.37 0.42 -8.66
N ASP A 85 -6.31 1.21 -9.73
CA ASP A 85 -5.89 0.77 -11.05
C ASP A 85 -4.40 1.09 -11.29
N LEU A 86 -3.85 0.60 -12.39
CA LEU A 86 -2.43 0.80 -12.70
C LEU A 86 -2.04 2.28 -12.85
N ASN A 87 -2.93 3.11 -13.41
CA ASN A 87 -2.64 4.53 -13.67
C ASN A 87 -2.65 5.35 -12.38
N SER A 88 -3.67 5.16 -11.54
CA SER A 88 -3.77 5.75 -10.21
C SER A 88 -2.63 5.31 -9.31
N ALA A 89 -2.24 4.03 -9.35
CA ALA A 89 -1.08 3.52 -8.62
C ALA A 89 0.23 4.20 -9.07
N ILE A 90 0.48 4.31 -10.38
CA ILE A 90 1.66 4.98 -10.92
C ILE A 90 1.67 6.47 -10.53
N ASN A 91 0.54 7.15 -10.64
CA ASN A 91 0.42 8.56 -10.30
C ASN A 91 0.68 8.81 -8.81
N ALA A 92 0.15 7.96 -7.92
CA ALA A 92 0.41 8.03 -6.50
C ALA A 92 1.91 7.96 -6.18
N ILE A 93 2.62 7.00 -6.80
CA ILE A 93 4.06 6.81 -6.59
C ILE A 93 4.89 7.97 -7.17
N ASN A 94 4.55 8.46 -8.37
CA ASN A 94 5.28 9.57 -9.00
C ASN A 94 5.15 10.90 -8.22
N ASN A 95 4.10 11.06 -7.42
CA ASN A 95 3.88 12.25 -6.60
C ASN A 95 4.70 12.26 -5.29
N ILE A 96 5.38 11.16 -4.95
CA ILE A 96 6.19 11.05 -3.74
C ILE A 96 7.55 11.71 -3.98
N LYS A 97 7.82 12.79 -3.25
CA LYS A 97 9.11 13.47 -3.28
C LYS A 97 10.20 12.59 -2.65
N GLY A 98 11.32 12.46 -3.34
CA GLY A 98 12.46 11.67 -2.87
C GLY A 98 12.34 10.16 -3.13
N LEU A 99 11.33 9.72 -3.89
CA LEU A 99 11.24 8.36 -4.42
C LEU A 99 11.47 8.37 -5.93
N THR A 100 12.32 7.47 -6.42
CA THR A 100 12.48 7.24 -7.87
C THR A 100 11.80 5.93 -8.23
N ARG A 101 10.88 5.98 -9.20
CA ARG A 101 10.24 4.78 -9.74
C ARG A 101 11.23 4.01 -10.62
N ASN A 102 11.72 2.89 -10.11
CA ASN A 102 12.58 1.94 -10.81
C ASN A 102 11.83 0.63 -11.14
N ASP A 103 12.51 -0.33 -11.74
CA ASP A 103 11.91 -1.61 -12.15
C ASP A 103 11.35 -2.42 -10.97
N PHE A 104 12.01 -2.35 -9.81
CA PHE A 104 11.51 -2.96 -8.59
C PHE A 104 10.17 -2.35 -8.17
N VAL A 105 10.09 -1.02 -8.07
CA VAL A 105 8.86 -0.31 -7.72
C VAL A 105 7.75 -0.59 -8.75
N ASN A 106 8.09 -0.61 -10.04
CA ASN A 106 7.13 -0.95 -11.11
C ASN A 106 6.58 -2.37 -10.96
N SER A 107 7.42 -3.33 -10.59
CA SER A 107 7.01 -4.71 -10.36
C SER A 107 6.09 -4.82 -9.16
N VAL A 108 6.38 -4.11 -8.07
CA VAL A 108 5.51 -4.06 -6.88
C VAL A 108 4.14 -3.47 -7.24
N ILE A 109 4.10 -2.35 -7.96
CA ILE A 109 2.84 -1.74 -8.41
C ILE A 109 1.99 -2.74 -9.19
N LYS A 110 2.57 -3.38 -10.21
CA LYS A 110 1.86 -4.34 -11.06
C LYS A 110 1.31 -5.52 -10.26
N GLU A 111 2.13 -6.09 -9.38
CA GLU A 111 1.71 -7.24 -8.57
C GLU A 111 0.61 -6.86 -7.58
N VAL A 112 0.69 -5.69 -6.93
CA VAL A 112 -0.37 -5.24 -6.02
C VAL A 112 -1.69 -5.03 -6.75
N VAL A 113 -1.67 -4.32 -7.88
CA VAL A 113 -2.87 -4.10 -8.70
C VAL A 113 -3.45 -5.44 -9.17
N ARG A 114 -2.61 -6.35 -9.69
CA ARG A 114 -3.03 -7.70 -10.10
C ARG A 114 -3.69 -8.47 -8.94
N LYS A 115 -3.18 -8.37 -7.72
CA LYS A 115 -3.80 -9.03 -6.55
C LYS A 115 -5.14 -8.43 -6.17
N ILE A 116 -5.32 -7.13 -6.35
CA ILE A 116 -6.62 -6.47 -6.17
C ILE A 116 -7.59 -6.95 -7.27
N GLU A 117 -7.13 -7.08 -8.51
CA GLU A 117 -7.90 -7.62 -9.64
C GLU A 117 -8.39 -9.04 -9.41
N GLU A 118 -7.48 -9.95 -9.06
CA GLU A 118 -7.79 -11.37 -8.82
C GLU A 118 -8.83 -11.58 -7.70
N ASN A 119 -8.91 -10.64 -6.76
CA ASN A 119 -9.83 -10.71 -5.63
C ASN A 119 -11.11 -9.88 -5.84
N SER A 120 -11.30 -9.32 -7.05
CA SER A 120 -12.46 -8.49 -7.40
C SER A 120 -12.71 -7.35 -6.41
N LEU A 121 -11.64 -6.69 -5.95
CA LEU A 121 -11.71 -5.60 -4.97
C LEU A 121 -11.94 -4.23 -5.63
N TYR A 122 -12.61 -4.22 -6.77
CA TYR A 122 -13.12 -3.03 -7.46
C TYR A 122 -14.52 -2.70 -6.97
N SER A 123 -14.83 -1.40 -6.90
CA SER A 123 -16.22 -0.94 -6.89
C SER A 123 -16.63 -0.40 -8.25
#